data_AF-A0A8J2KX28-F1
#
_entry.id   AF-A0A8J2KX28-F1
#
_cell.length_a   1.000
_cell.length_b   1.000
_cell.length_c   1.000
_cell.angle_alpha   90.00
_cell.angle_beta   90.00
_cell.angle_gamma   90.00
#
_symmetry.space_group_name_H-M   'P 1'
#
loop_
_entity.id
_entity.type
_entity.pdbx_description
1 polymer ?
#
loop_
_entity_poly.entity_id
_entity_poly.type
_entity_poly.pdbx_seq_one_letter_code
_entity_poly.pdbx_strand_id
1 'polypeptide(L)'
;YVALSGMLSRLGSKDQNPFPPINLLADFAGGGLNAAFGIMLALHERHTSGKGQVIDCSMAEGTAYVSSFIFKGQGLPYLNGTKRGENMLDGSAHFYNTYKTRDDKYIAVGPIEPKFYKEFIRGLSLEGEPVATDQLNYFEEYKKQIADRFATKTRDEWVTI
;
A
#
# COMPACT_ATOMS: atom_id res chain seq x y z
N TYR A 1 10.67 13.62 -8.61
CA TYR A 1 11.25 12.26 -8.45
C TYR A 1 10.20 11.16 -8.50
N VAL A 2 9.21 11.13 -7.59
CA VAL A 2 8.14 10.10 -7.61
C VAL A 2 7.39 10.04 -8.95
N ALA A 3 7.11 11.17 -9.58
CA ALA A 3 6.51 11.21 -10.92
C ALA A 3 7.41 10.56 -11.99
N LEU A 4 8.70 10.91 -12.02
CA LEU A 4 9.67 10.40 -13.00
C LEU A 4 9.92 8.90 -12.84
N SER A 5 9.85 8.37 -11.62
CA SER A 5 9.94 6.92 -11.37
C SER A 5 8.72 6.12 -11.87
N GLY A 6 7.67 6.80 -12.35
CA GLY A 6 6.38 6.21 -12.69
C GLY A 6 5.46 5.97 -11.49
N MET A 7 5.99 5.92 -10.25
CA MET A 7 5.22 5.49 -9.09
C MET A 7 4.08 6.44 -8.73
N LEU A 8 4.22 7.76 -8.98
CA LEU A 8 3.13 8.70 -8.68
C LEU A 8 1.83 8.32 -9.41
N SER A 9 1.93 7.83 -10.64
CA SER A 9 0.77 7.40 -11.43
C SER A 9 -0.04 6.26 -10.79
N ARG A 10 0.57 5.53 -9.84
CA ARG A 10 -0.02 4.38 -9.15
C ARG A 10 -0.61 4.72 -7.78
N LEU A 11 -0.41 5.95 -7.27
CA LEU A 11 -0.82 6.35 -5.92
C LEU A 11 -2.11 7.17 -5.92
N GLY A 12 -3.05 6.78 -5.06
CA GLY A 12 -4.36 7.43 -4.90
C GLY A 12 -5.53 6.59 -5.44
N SER A 13 -6.74 7.13 -5.33
CA SER A 13 -7.95 6.43 -5.78
C SER A 13 -8.12 6.46 -7.31
N LYS A 14 -8.93 5.53 -7.80
CA LYS A 14 -9.42 5.50 -9.19
C LYS A 14 -10.11 6.83 -9.52
N ASP A 15 -9.89 7.33 -10.74
CA ASP A 15 -10.51 8.55 -11.30
C ASP A 15 -10.30 9.85 -10.48
N GLN A 16 -9.39 9.83 -9.50
CA GLN A 16 -8.95 11.01 -8.75
C GLN A 16 -7.53 11.41 -9.18
N ASN A 17 -7.11 12.63 -8.85
CA ASN A 17 -5.72 13.04 -9.07
C ASN A 17 -4.74 12.12 -8.32
N PRO A 18 -3.56 11.81 -8.91
CA PRO A 18 -2.50 11.12 -8.19
C PRO A 18 -2.14 11.82 -6.88
N PHE A 19 -1.96 11.05 -5.81
CA PHE A 19 -1.70 11.60 -4.49
C PHE A 19 -0.24 11.33 -4.07
N PRO A 20 0.59 12.37 -3.85
CA PRO A 20 1.95 12.18 -3.37
C PRO A 20 1.96 11.75 -1.89
N PRO A 21 2.74 10.73 -1.50
CA PRO A 21 2.80 10.26 -0.12
C PRO A 21 3.73 11.16 0.71
N ILE A 22 3.35 12.45 0.79
CA ILE A 22 4.19 13.55 1.29
C ILE A 22 5.54 13.49 0.52
N ASN A 23 6.65 13.36 1.23
CA ASN A 23 7.98 13.18 0.68
C ASN A 23 8.64 11.87 1.14
N LEU A 24 7.88 10.96 1.77
CA LEU A 24 8.39 9.70 2.33
C LEU A 24 9.05 8.80 1.27
N LEU A 25 8.45 8.71 0.09
CA LEU A 25 8.87 7.75 -0.92
C LEU A 25 10.14 8.18 -1.69
N ALA A 26 10.28 9.47 -2.01
CA ALA A 26 11.46 9.97 -2.73
C ALA A 26 12.56 10.41 -1.78
N ASP A 27 12.29 11.38 -0.91
CA ASP A 27 13.35 12.01 -0.10
C ASP A 27 13.95 11.02 0.89
N PHE A 28 13.13 10.14 1.47
CA PHE A 28 13.59 9.19 2.49
C PHE A 28 13.88 7.80 1.91
N ALA A 29 12.86 7.07 1.45
CA ALA A 29 13.03 5.68 1.01
C ALA A 29 13.88 5.56 -0.27
N GLY A 30 13.59 6.39 -1.28
CA GLY A 30 14.32 6.42 -2.55
C GLY A 30 15.65 7.18 -2.48
N GLY A 31 15.81 8.11 -1.54
CA GLY A 31 16.94 9.03 -1.46
C GLY A 31 17.80 8.76 -0.25
N GLY A 32 17.44 9.35 0.89
CA GLY A 32 18.24 9.39 2.11
C GLY A 32 18.72 8.00 2.58
N LEU A 33 17.85 7.00 2.56
CA LEU A 33 18.24 5.63 2.94
C LEU A 33 19.22 5.01 1.93
N ASN A 34 19.01 5.21 0.63
CA ASN A 34 19.92 4.73 -0.41
C ASN A 34 21.29 5.42 -0.34
N ALA A 35 21.31 6.73 -0.07
CA ALA A 35 22.56 7.49 0.12
C ALA A 35 23.33 6.99 1.34
N ALA A 36 22.64 6.82 2.48
CA ALA A 36 23.24 6.27 3.69
C ALA A 36 23.78 4.86 3.46
N PHE A 37 23.03 4.00 2.77
CA PHE A 37 23.48 2.65 2.43
C PHE A 37 24.70 2.67 1.50
N GLY A 38 24.71 3.52 0.47
CA GLY A 38 25.88 3.72 -0.39
C GLY A 38 27.11 4.18 0.38
N ILE A 39 26.96 5.09 1.34
CA ILE A 39 28.06 5.55 2.22
C ILE A 39 28.59 4.39 3.06
N MET A 40 27.70 3.60 3.67
CA MET A 40 28.09 2.43 4.45
C MET A 40 28.86 1.41 3.61
N LEU A 41 28.41 1.13 2.38
CA LEU A 41 29.09 0.24 1.46
C LEU A 41 30.45 0.80 1.01
N ALA A 42 30.56 2.09 0.74
CA ALA A 42 31.84 2.72 0.37
C ALA A 42 32.84 2.70 1.54
N LEU A 43 32.37 2.93 2.77
CA LEU A 43 33.20 2.79 3.96
C LEU A 43 33.67 1.34 4.16
N HIS A 44 32.79 0.36 3.90
CA HIS A 44 33.13 -1.06 3.95
C HIS A 44 34.18 -1.42 2.88
N GLU A 45 34.00 -1.00 1.63
CA GLU A 45 34.93 -1.25 0.53
C GLU A 45 36.32 -0.66 0.82
N ARG A 46 36.36 0.54 1.41
CA ARG A 46 37.60 1.21 1.81
C ARG A 46 38.45 0.39 2.78
N HIS A 47 37.87 -0.50 3.59
CA HIS A 47 38.67 -1.38 4.47
C HIS A 47 39.59 -2.32 3.69
N THR A 48 39.20 -2.69 2.46
CA THR A 48 40.01 -3.56 1.59
C THR A 48 40.86 -2.73 0.64
N SER A 49 40.29 -1.71 0.00
CA SER A 49 40.96 -0.95 -1.06
C SER A 49 41.85 0.19 -0.56
N GLY A 50 41.58 0.70 0.65
CA GLY A 50 42.16 1.93 1.18
C GLY A 50 41.71 3.21 0.46
N LYS A 51 40.76 3.15 -0.48
CA LYS A 51 40.35 4.28 -1.33
C LYS A 51 38.93 4.73 -1.02
N GLY A 52 38.67 6.01 -1.24
CA GLY A 52 37.31 6.53 -1.34
C GLY A 52 36.73 6.31 -2.73
N GLN A 53 35.43 6.56 -2.88
CA GLN A 53 34.73 6.53 -4.15
C GLN A 53 33.59 7.57 -4.16
N VAL A 54 33.10 7.90 -5.35
CA VAL A 54 31.92 8.76 -5.51
C VAL A 54 30.68 7.88 -5.45
N ILE A 55 29.70 8.29 -4.66
CA ILE A 55 28.38 7.65 -4.60
C ILE A 55 27.41 8.57 -5.34
N ASP A 56 26.96 8.13 -6.51
CA ASP A 56 25.84 8.78 -7.20
C ASP A 56 24.53 8.24 -6.63
N CYS A 57 23.70 9.12 -6.10
CA CYS A 57 22.43 8.75 -5.48
C CYS A 57 21.30 9.60 -6.08
N SER A 58 20.49 8.95 -6.91
CA SER A 58 19.33 9.55 -7.55
C SER A 58 18.04 9.17 -6.82
N MET A 59 17.31 10.16 -6.31
CA MET A 59 15.97 9.94 -5.75
C MET A 59 14.99 9.34 -6.78
N ALA A 60 15.15 9.64 -8.08
CA ALA A 60 14.28 9.06 -9.11
C ALA A 60 14.54 7.56 -9.27
N GLU A 61 15.81 7.17 -9.38
CA GLU A 61 16.20 5.78 -9.57
C GLU A 61 15.96 4.95 -8.30
N GLY A 62 16.27 5.51 -7.13
CA GLY A 62 15.99 4.86 -5.85
C GLY A 62 14.49 4.67 -5.61
N THR A 63 13.64 5.65 -5.94
CA THR A 63 12.18 5.42 -5.91
C THR A 63 11.75 4.35 -6.91
N ALA A 64 12.32 4.32 -8.12
CA ALA A 64 12.01 3.28 -9.10
C ALA A 64 12.43 1.88 -8.60
N TYR A 65 13.56 1.77 -7.92
CA TYR A 65 14.03 0.54 -7.28
C TYR A 65 13.08 0.08 -6.16
N VAL A 66 12.74 0.96 -5.21
CA VAL A 66 11.81 0.64 -4.11
C VAL A 66 10.44 0.23 -4.65
N SER A 67 10.01 0.85 -5.74
CA SER A 67 8.73 0.57 -6.40
C SER A 67 8.79 -0.60 -7.39
N SER A 68 9.95 -1.24 -7.55
CA SER A 68 10.17 -2.24 -8.61
C SER A 68 9.24 -3.44 -8.50
N PHE A 69 8.84 -3.83 -7.28
CA PHE A 69 7.84 -4.88 -7.05
C PHE A 69 6.51 -4.57 -7.74
N ILE A 70 6.06 -3.32 -7.72
CA ILE A 70 4.78 -2.91 -8.31
C ILE A 70 4.83 -3.01 -9.85
N PHE A 71 5.95 -2.65 -10.46
CA PHE A 71 6.12 -2.68 -11.91
C PHE A 71 6.45 -4.07 -12.45
N LYS A 72 7.34 -4.81 -11.76
CA LYS A 72 7.75 -6.16 -12.16
C LYS A 72 6.73 -7.23 -11.78
N GLY A 73 5.89 -6.95 -10.78
CA GLY A 73 4.81 -7.83 -10.34
C GLY A 73 3.53 -7.73 -11.18
N GLN A 74 3.51 -6.94 -12.26
CA GLN A 74 2.36 -6.86 -13.15
C GLN A 74 2.01 -8.24 -13.70
N GLY A 75 0.73 -8.61 -13.59
CA GLY A 75 0.24 -9.93 -13.99
C GLY A 75 0.20 -10.96 -12.86
N LEU A 76 0.74 -10.63 -11.67
CA LEU A 76 0.45 -11.40 -10.46
C LEU A 76 -1.05 -11.23 -10.11
N PRO A 77 -1.70 -12.23 -9.49
CA PRO A 77 -3.13 -12.17 -9.18
C PRO A 77 -3.57 -10.93 -8.39
N TYR A 78 -2.68 -10.37 -7.56
CA TYR A 78 -2.95 -9.21 -6.70
C TYR A 78 -2.40 -7.87 -7.26
N LEU A 79 -1.71 -7.90 -8.41
CA LEU A 79 -1.17 -6.76 -9.15
C LEU A 79 -1.48 -6.89 -10.66
N ASN A 80 -2.67 -7.38 -10.99
CA ASN A 80 -3.11 -7.58 -12.38
C ASN A 80 -3.76 -6.31 -12.99
N GLY A 81 -4.05 -5.30 -12.17
CA GLY A 81 -4.64 -4.03 -12.60
C GLY A 81 -3.63 -3.13 -13.30
N THR A 82 -3.91 -2.79 -14.55
CA THR A 82 -3.03 -1.91 -15.35
C THR A 82 -3.15 -0.44 -14.93
N LYS A 83 -4.26 -0.05 -14.29
CA LYS A 83 -4.49 1.33 -13.81
C LYS A 83 -4.50 1.41 -12.29
N ARG A 84 -4.45 2.65 -11.79
CA ARG A 84 -4.56 2.99 -10.37
C ARG A 84 -5.98 2.72 -9.87
N GLY A 85 -6.09 2.12 -8.69
CA GLY A 85 -7.38 1.78 -8.08
C GLY A 85 -8.02 0.53 -8.70
N GLU A 86 -7.20 -0.38 -9.21
CA GLU A 86 -7.62 -1.67 -9.78
C GLU A 86 -6.88 -2.87 -9.16
N ASN A 87 -5.95 -2.63 -8.23
CA ASN A 87 -5.06 -3.65 -7.66
C ASN A 87 -5.37 -3.90 -6.20
N MET A 88 -5.15 -5.14 -5.74
CA MET A 88 -5.45 -5.53 -4.36
C MET A 88 -4.79 -4.61 -3.31
N LEU A 89 -3.56 -4.13 -3.57
CA LEU A 89 -2.77 -3.37 -2.60
C LEU A 89 -2.82 -1.83 -2.78
N ASP A 90 -3.72 -1.32 -3.62
CA ASP A 90 -3.82 0.13 -3.91
C ASP A 90 -5.05 0.81 -3.28
N GLY A 91 -5.76 0.11 -2.39
CA GLY A 91 -7.03 0.58 -1.83
C GLY A 91 -8.26 0.10 -2.58
N SER A 92 -8.11 -0.61 -3.71
CA SER A 92 -9.26 -1.11 -4.48
C SER A 92 -9.87 -2.40 -3.94
N ALA A 93 -9.19 -3.17 -3.09
CA ALA A 93 -9.79 -4.34 -2.45
C ALA A 93 -10.61 -3.92 -1.22
N HIS A 94 -11.82 -4.47 -1.04
CA HIS A 94 -12.64 -4.18 0.17
C HIS A 94 -11.99 -4.65 1.47
N PHE A 95 -11.02 -5.55 1.39
CA PHE A 95 -10.22 -6.05 2.51
C PHE A 95 -8.82 -5.45 2.59
N TYR A 96 -8.51 -4.43 1.78
CA TYR A 96 -7.26 -3.67 1.87
C TYR A 96 -7.56 -2.19 1.59
N ASN A 97 -8.18 -1.52 2.55
CA ASN A 97 -8.70 -0.16 2.39
C ASN A 97 -8.88 0.53 3.75
N THR A 98 -9.34 1.77 3.74
CA THR A 98 -9.77 2.52 4.92
C THR A 98 -11.28 2.79 4.84
N TYR A 99 -11.96 2.63 5.97
CA TYR A 99 -13.40 2.84 6.08
C TYR A 99 -13.73 3.90 7.11
N LYS A 100 -14.63 4.81 6.75
CA LYS A 100 -15.13 5.86 7.64
C LYS A 100 -16.11 5.25 8.65
N THR A 101 -15.99 5.67 9.90
CA THR A 101 -16.78 5.21 11.04
C THR A 101 -17.81 6.26 11.45
N ARG A 102 -18.69 5.92 12.41
CA ARG A 102 -19.78 6.80 12.87
C ARG A 102 -19.31 8.17 13.38
N ASP A 103 -18.12 8.24 13.98
CA ASP A 103 -17.53 9.47 14.52
C ASP A 103 -16.59 10.17 13.54
N ASP A 104 -16.80 10.00 12.23
CA ASP A 104 -16.04 10.58 11.13
C ASP A 104 -14.52 10.24 11.11
N LYS A 105 -14.09 9.33 11.98
CA LYS A 105 -12.74 8.75 11.97
C LYS A 105 -12.67 7.55 11.02
N TYR A 106 -11.47 6.99 10.85
CA TYR A 106 -11.23 5.87 9.93
C TYR A 106 -10.65 4.65 10.64
N ILE A 107 -11.00 3.46 10.14
CA ILE A 107 -10.32 2.19 10.42
C ILE A 107 -9.62 1.74 9.14
N ALA A 108 -8.35 1.35 9.25
CA ALA A 108 -7.62 0.69 8.18
C ALA A 108 -7.79 -0.83 8.30
N VAL A 109 -8.09 -1.50 7.20
CA VAL A 109 -8.20 -2.95 7.12
C VAL A 109 -7.19 -3.48 6.12
N GLY A 110 -6.58 -4.62 6.45
CA GLY A 110 -5.70 -5.37 5.56
C GLY A 110 -5.73 -6.89 5.75
N PRO A 111 -6.86 -7.56 6.05
CA PRO A 111 -6.89 -9.01 6.24
C PRO A 111 -6.80 -9.76 4.90
N ILE A 112 -5.61 -9.80 4.30
CA ILE A 112 -5.37 -10.45 3.00
C ILE A 112 -5.45 -11.98 3.14
N GLU A 113 -4.85 -12.55 4.18
CA GLU A 113 -4.82 -13.99 4.36
C GLU A 113 -6.22 -14.53 4.74
N PRO A 114 -6.68 -15.65 4.14
CA PRO A 114 -8.06 -16.15 4.34
C PRO A 114 -8.46 -16.35 5.80
N LYS A 115 -7.51 -16.74 6.66
CA LYS A 115 -7.74 -16.88 8.11
C LYS A 115 -8.08 -15.55 8.76
N PHE A 116 -7.40 -14.46 8.40
CA PHE A 116 -7.68 -13.13 8.95
C PHE A 116 -8.92 -12.55 8.31
N TYR A 117 -9.18 -12.84 7.04
CA TYR A 117 -10.41 -12.42 6.37
C TYR A 117 -11.65 -13.03 7.05
N LYS A 118 -11.60 -14.31 7.41
CA LYS A 118 -12.67 -14.96 8.17
C LYS A 118 -12.94 -14.26 9.51
N GLU A 119 -11.88 -13.92 10.25
CA GLU A 119 -11.99 -13.20 11.51
C GLU A 119 -12.56 -11.78 11.33
N PHE A 120 -12.14 -11.10 10.26
CA PHE A 120 -12.66 -9.80 9.88
C PHE A 120 -14.16 -9.83 9.56
N ILE A 121 -14.60 -10.80 8.75
CA ILE A 121 -16.02 -11.01 8.44
C ILE A 121 -16.84 -11.30 9.71
N ARG A 122 -16.30 -12.12 10.61
CA ARG A 122 -16.91 -12.40 11.91
C ARG A 122 -17.04 -11.15 12.78
N GLY A 123 -15.97 -10.36 12.89
CA GLY A 123 -15.97 -9.10 13.63
C GLY A 123 -17.00 -8.09 13.08
N LEU A 124 -17.23 -8.11 11.77
CA LEU A 124 -18.27 -7.28 11.13
C LEU A 124 -19.68 -7.88 11.21
N SER A 125 -19.84 -9.12 11.69
CA SER A 125 -21.08 -9.90 11.66
C SER A 125 -21.69 -9.98 10.26
N LEU A 126 -20.85 -10.35 9.28
CA LEU A 126 -21.21 -10.53 7.87
C LEU A 126 -21.16 -12.00 7.44
N GLU A 127 -21.15 -12.94 8.39
CA GLU A 127 -21.22 -14.37 8.07
C GLU A 127 -22.52 -14.69 7.32
N GLY A 128 -22.41 -15.43 6.21
CA GLY A 128 -23.54 -15.81 5.36
C GLY A 128 -23.82 -14.84 4.20
N GLU A 129 -23.19 -13.67 4.19
CA GLU A 129 -23.24 -12.73 3.07
C GLU A 129 -22.27 -13.17 1.95
N PRO A 130 -22.53 -12.85 0.66
CA PRO A 130 -21.63 -13.22 -0.43
C PRO A 130 -20.17 -12.77 -0.24
N VAL A 131 -19.99 -11.58 0.36
CA VAL A 131 -18.68 -11.03 0.70
C VAL A 131 -17.86 -11.97 1.60
N ALA A 132 -18.49 -12.82 2.42
CA ALA A 132 -17.80 -13.74 3.32
C ALA A 132 -17.01 -14.83 2.58
N THR A 133 -17.49 -15.27 1.41
CA THR A 133 -16.89 -16.38 0.65
C THR A 133 -16.17 -15.91 -0.62
N ASP A 134 -16.50 -14.73 -1.12
CA ASP A 134 -16.03 -14.22 -2.41
C ASP A 134 -14.95 -13.15 -2.25
N GLN A 135 -13.93 -13.45 -1.44
CA GLN A 135 -12.91 -12.48 -1.03
C GLN A 135 -12.18 -11.84 -2.23
N LEU A 136 -11.75 -12.63 -3.21
CA LEU A 136 -10.86 -12.14 -4.28
C LEU A 136 -11.58 -11.28 -5.33
N ASN A 137 -12.92 -11.24 -5.31
CA ASN A 137 -13.70 -10.35 -6.15
C ASN A 137 -14.10 -9.12 -5.34
N TYR A 138 -13.41 -7.99 -5.54
CA TYR A 138 -13.64 -6.76 -4.79
C TYR A 138 -14.64 -5.83 -5.49
N PHE A 139 -15.86 -6.34 -5.71
CA PHE A 139 -16.97 -5.57 -6.26
C PHE A 139 -17.29 -4.34 -5.40
N GLU A 140 -17.80 -3.28 -6.03
CA GLU A 140 -18.15 -2.04 -5.32
C GLU A 140 -19.25 -2.26 -4.27
N GLU A 141 -20.11 -3.24 -4.49
CA GLU A 141 -21.15 -3.67 -3.56
C GLU A 141 -20.56 -4.21 -2.25
N TYR A 142 -19.46 -4.98 -2.31
CA TYR A 142 -18.79 -5.49 -1.12
C TYR A 142 -18.10 -4.37 -0.34
N LYS A 143 -17.49 -3.41 -1.04
CA LYS A 143 -16.96 -2.21 -0.39
C LYS A 143 -18.05 -1.43 0.32
N LYS A 144 -19.20 -1.23 -0.34
CA LYS A 144 -20.34 -0.54 0.25
C LYS A 144 -20.86 -1.28 1.48
N GLN A 145 -21.02 -2.60 1.40
CA GLN A 145 -21.47 -3.41 2.53
C GLN A 145 -20.54 -3.25 3.74
N ILE A 146 -19.22 -3.35 3.55
CA ILE A 146 -18.25 -3.17 4.63
C ILE A 146 -18.25 -1.71 5.16
N ALA A 147 -18.36 -0.72 4.27
CA ALA A 147 -18.46 0.68 4.67
C ALA A 147 -19.71 0.94 5.54
N ASP A 148 -20.85 0.40 5.12
CA ASP A 148 -22.11 0.50 5.87
C ASP A 148 -21.96 -0.14 7.26
N ARG A 149 -21.25 -1.27 7.37
CA ARG A 149 -20.94 -1.87 8.68
C ARG A 149 -20.08 -0.94 9.52
N PHE A 150 -18.96 -0.47 9.01
CA PHE A 150 -18.06 0.41 9.77
C PHE A 150 -18.74 1.71 10.24
N ALA A 151 -19.69 2.23 9.47
CA ALA A 151 -20.48 3.42 9.83
C ALA A 151 -21.43 3.22 11.04
N THR A 152 -21.65 1.98 11.50
CA THR A 152 -22.57 1.71 12.62
C THR A 152 -21.98 2.01 14.01
N LYS A 153 -20.65 1.98 14.15
CA LYS A 153 -19.92 2.21 15.41
C LYS A 153 -18.83 3.26 15.22
N THR A 154 -18.40 3.86 16.32
CA THR A 154 -17.21 4.73 16.37
C THR A 154 -15.94 3.92 16.16
N ARG A 155 -14.85 4.58 15.77
CA ARG A 155 -13.53 3.93 15.66
C ARG A 155 -13.13 3.22 16.95
N ASP A 156 -13.34 3.85 18.10
CA ASP A 156 -12.87 3.31 19.38
C ASP A 156 -13.69 2.09 19.82
N GLU A 157 -14.98 2.03 19.48
CA GLU A 157 -15.78 0.79 19.64
C GLU A 157 -15.27 -0.34 18.74
N TRP A 158 -14.91 -0.06 17.47
CA TRP A 158 -14.37 -1.07 16.56
C TRP A 158 -13.02 -1.65 17.00
N VAL A 159 -12.14 -0.82 17.59
CA VAL A 159 -10.80 -1.27 18.04
C VAL A 159 -10.89 -2.28 19.20
N THR A 160 -12.03 -2.38 19.87
CA THR A 160 -12.23 -3.33 20.98
C THR A 160 -12.77 -4.69 20.56
N ILE A 161 -13.11 -4.88 19.27
CA ILE A 161 -13.64 -6.12 18.69
C ILE A 161 -12.51 -6.90 18.04
#